data_AF-F2NDW8-F1
#
_entry.id   AF-F2NDW8-F1
#
_cell.length_a   1.000
_cell.length_b   1.000
_cell.length_c   1.000
_cell.angle_alpha   90.00
_cell.angle_beta   90.00
_cell.angle_gamma   90.00
#
_symmetry.space_group_name_H-M   'P 1'
#
loop_
_entity.id
_entity.type
_entity.pdbx_description
1 polymer ?
#
loop_
_entity_poly.entity_id
_entity_poly.type
_entity_poly.pdbx_seq_one_letter_code
_entity_poly.pdbx_strand_id
1 'polypeptide(L)' 'MINIPLCVFCKNFHKHTLEMDTMTCKAFPDGIPFIILSNEMPHYDLWEEQVEDCVYEPE' A
#
# COMPACT_ATOMS: atom_id res chain seq x y z
N MET A 1 -0.45 22.66 0.48
CA MET A 1 -1.03 21.35 0.83
C MET A 1 0.12 20.37 0.92
N ILE A 2 0.26 19.65 2.03
CA ILE A 2 1.21 18.54 2.13
C ILE A 2 0.48 17.34 1.51
N ASN A 3 0.98 16.82 0.39
CA ASN A 3 0.48 15.57 -0.17
C ASN A 3 1.07 14.43 0.66
N ILE A 4 0.25 13.87 1.55
CA ILE A 4 0.63 12.71 2.34
C ILE A 4 0.43 11.47 1.45
N PRO A 5 1.47 10.67 1.20
CA PRO A 5 1.32 9.40 0.48
C PRO A 5 0.37 8.50 1.29
N LEU A 6 -0.63 7.94 0.63
CA LEU A 6 -1.55 7.00 1.25
C LEU A 6 -1.74 5.83 0.30
N CYS A 7 -1.85 4.61 0.82
CA CYS A 7 -2.11 3.41 0.01
C CYS A 7 -3.30 3.62 -0.94
N VAL A 8 -4.33 4.32 -0.47
CA VAL A 8 -5.54 4.70 -1.23
C VAL A 8 -5.25 5.47 -2.54
N PHE A 9 -4.06 6.06 -2.71
CA PHE A 9 -3.64 6.81 -3.89
C PHE A 9 -2.53 6.11 -4.68
N CYS A 10 -2.14 4.90 -4.29
CA CYS A 10 -1.07 4.14 -4.92
C CYS A 10 -1.63 3.19 -5.98
N LYS A 11 -1.03 3.15 -7.17
CA LYS A 11 -1.41 2.23 -8.26
C LYS A 11 -1.28 0.75 -7.91
N ASN A 12 -0.48 0.44 -6.88
CA ASN A 12 -0.22 -0.93 -6.41
C ASN A 12 -1.26 -1.39 -5.37
N PHE A 13 -2.13 -0.48 -4.91
CA PHE A 13 -3.18 -0.76 -3.94
C PHE A 13 -4.52 -0.91 -4.66
N HIS A 14 -5.12 -2.10 -4.56
CA HIS A 14 -6.41 -2.40 -5.16
C HIS A 14 -7.51 -2.32 -4.11
N LYS A 15 -8.49 -1.44 -4.34
CA LYS A 15 -9.71 -1.34 -3.53
C LYS A 15 -10.78 -2.17 -4.21
N HIS A 16 -11.18 -3.31 -3.64
CA HIS A 16 -12.36 -4.00 -4.14
C HIS A 16 -13.60 -3.15 -3.80
N THR A 17 -14.26 -2.60 -4.83
CA THR A 17 -15.30 -1.56 -4.71
C THR A 17 -16.68 -2.08 -4.28
N LEU A 18 -16.82 -3.39 -4.03
CA LEU A 18 -18.12 -4.02 -3.72
C LEU A 18 -18.15 -4.72 -2.35
N GLU A 19 -17.01 -5.01 -1.75
CA GLU A 19 -16.90 -5.56 -0.40
C GLU A 19 -15.75 -4.82 0.29
N MET A 20 -16.04 -4.05 1.35
CA MET A 20 -15.03 -3.28 2.10
C MET A 20 -13.93 -4.15 2.73
N ASP A 21 -14.06 -5.47 2.66
CA ASP A 21 -13.24 -6.44 3.40
C ASP A 21 -12.03 -6.96 2.64
N THR A 22 -11.85 -6.60 1.37
CA THR A 22 -10.65 -6.98 0.62
C THR A 22 -9.96 -5.75 0.03
N MET A 23 -9.12 -5.10 0.82
CA MET A 23 -8.12 -4.17 0.30
C MET A 23 -6.82 -4.95 0.12
N THR A 24 -6.28 -4.99 -1.08
CA THR A 24 -5.05 -5.74 -1.38
C THR A 24 -3.95 -4.82 -1.89
N CYS A 25 -2.70 -5.15 -1.58
CA CYS A 25 -1.54 -4.50 -2.15
C CYS A 25 -0.70 -5.56 -2.87
N LYS A 26 -0.21 -5.26 -4.08
CA LYS A 26 0.66 -6.17 -4.82
C LYS A 26 1.93 -6.55 -4.03
N ALA A 27 2.49 -5.58 -3.30
CA ALA A 27 3.66 -5.81 -2.44
C ALA A 27 3.33 -6.72 -1.24
N PHE A 28 2.09 -6.66 -0.73
CA PHE A 28 1.67 -7.34 0.50
C PHE A 28 0.32 -8.05 0.29
N PRO A 29 0.29 -9.16 -0.48
CA PRO A 29 -0.95 -9.86 -0.81
C PRO A 29 -1.66 -10.46 0.41
N ASP A 30 -0.91 -10.80 1.46
CA ASP A 30 -1.44 -11.39 2.71
C ASP A 30 -1.80 -10.35 3.78
N GLY A 31 -1.70 -9.06 3.46
CA GLY A 31 -2.04 -7.95 4.35
C GLY A 31 -0.91 -6.93 4.47
N ILE A 32 -1.28 -5.64 4.40
CA ILE A 32 -0.34 -4.53 4.49
C ILE A 32 0.05 -4.32 5.95
N PRO A 33 1.34 -4.34 6.31
CA PRO A 33 1.74 -4.12 7.69
C PRO A 33 1.33 -2.74 8.19
N PHE A 34 0.88 -2.69 9.46
CA PHE A 34 0.19 -1.52 10.01
C PHE A 34 1.02 -0.24 9.91
N ILE A 35 2.34 -0.31 10.13
CA ILE A 35 3.25 0.84 10.04
C ILE A 35 3.30 1.47 8.63
N ILE A 36 3.12 0.67 7.58
CA ILE A 36 3.01 1.15 6.21
C ILE A 36 1.61 1.71 5.97
N LEU A 37 0.57 0.98 6.40
CA LEU A 37 -0.82 1.37 6.22
C LEU A 37 -1.17 2.68 6.95
N SER A 38 -0.63 2.89 8.15
CA SER A 38 -0.78 4.11 8.96
C SER A 38 0.10 5.26 8.47
N ASN A 39 0.96 5.01 7.47
CA ASN A 39 1.96 5.93 6.95
C ASN A 39 2.98 6.41 8.01
N GLU A 40 3.21 5.61 9.07
CA GLU A 40 4.32 5.81 10.00
C GLU A 40 5.67 5.50 9.33
N MET A 41 5.68 4.52 8.42
CA MET A 41 6.80 4.19 7.55
C MET A 41 6.32 4.22 6.09
N PRO A 42 6.52 5.33 5.37
CA PRO A 42 6.17 5.42 3.96
C PRO A 42 6.91 4.36 3.13
N HIS A 43 6.18 3.62 2.30
CA HIS A 43 6.71 2.52 1.50
C HIS A 43 7.40 3.02 0.22
N TYR A 44 8.43 3.85 0.35
CA TYR A 44 9.19 4.38 -0.80
C TYR A 44 10.35 3.50 -1.24
N ASP A 45 10.76 2.57 -0.39
CA ASP A 45 11.86 1.63 -0.61
C ASP A 45 11.37 0.19 -0.46
N LEU A 46 12.14 -0.77 -1.00
CA LEU A 46 11.86 -2.19 -0.83
C LEU A 46 11.94 -2.58 0.65
N TRP A 47 11.03 -3.43 1.09
CA TRP A 47 10.99 -3.96 2.44
C TRP A 47 11.08 -5.49 2.44
N GLU A 48 11.64 -6.07 3.50
CA GLU A 48 12.00 -7.49 3.53
C GLU A 48 10.80 -8.45 3.46
N GLU A 49 9.62 -7.99 3.89
CA GLU A 49 8.40 -8.79 3.95
C GLU A 49 7.53 -8.68 2.68
N GLN A 50 7.94 -7.88 1.68
CA GLN A 50 7.16 -7.72 0.46
C GLN A 50 7.39 -8.88 -0.54
N VAL A 51 6.33 -9.28 -1.25
CA VAL A 51 6.33 -10.42 -2.19
C VAL A 51 6.68 -10.01 -3.63
N GLU A 52 6.42 -8.75 -3.98
CA GLU A 52 6.75 -8.16 -5.29
C GLU A 52 7.60 -6.91 -5.11
N ASP A 53 8.53 -6.65 -6.03
CA ASP A 53 9.40 -5.45 -6.07
C ASP A 53 8.63 -4.17 -6.49
N CYS A 54 7.54 -3.85 -5.81
CA CYS A 54 6.81 -2.61 -5.98
C CYS A 54 6.86 -1.74 -4.71
N VAL A 55 6.95 -0.43 -4.92
CA VAL A 55 6.95 0.60 -3.89
C VAL A 55 5.77 1.55 -4.12
N TYR A 56 5.55 2.50 -3.23
CA TYR A 56 4.54 3.54 -3.42
C TYR A 56 4.73 4.26 -4.75
N GLU A 57 3.69 4.23 -5.59
CA GLU A 57 3.67 4.94 -6.85
C GLU A 57 2.27 5.54 -7.06
N PRO A 58 2.15 6.88 -7.12
CA PRO A 58 0.86 7.55 -7.22
C PRO A 58 0.16 7.27 -8.54
N GLU A 59 -1.18 7.25 -8.53
CA GLU A 59 -2.02 7.31 -9.75
C GLU A 59 -2.00 8.68 -10.44
#